data_AF-A0AA36NAQ8-F1
#
_entry.id   AF-A0AA36NAQ8-F1
#
_cell.length_a   1.000
_cell.length_b   1.000
_cell.length_c   1.000
_cell.angle_alpha   90.00
_cell.angle_beta   90.00
_cell.angle_gamma   90.00
#
_symmetry.space_group_name_H-M   'P 1'
#
loop_
_entity.id
_entity.type
_entity.pdbx_description
1 polymer ?
#
loop_
_entity_poly.entity_id
_entity_poly.type
_entity_poly.pdbx_seq_one_letter_code
_entity_poly.pdbx_strand_id
1 'polypeptide(L)'
;MAGEAPALLKAMTMASTQADLEAPPEALPLDDRRMVAAMRVLGCTVEELTAPNPPPPAPRRDDRSPRKVVPVSPNSMTRRQDFWERKQRSLLHEVEELARTMKEQKVAEILAEEVDDWNENALDPTSKLREIKERSQAEIQRAVDSERYKMQKIQECAERHDKMIKQVAAKKAEAHETLLETMQARQAKRDKQGEALKKEVLVQKQDQRKVMKKLHESFKKVEEHQQETLEKWEQVKEVRHEKIQLVHERREHFLIREQEDLVEKYLEKEQYIEERLAAKREKERQRALKGEEEYLEKLEKSLRLIEAEQQKKEADFQEALERQRKGREKVQRAKEEKTIEVHEALEKRFEKRDAVLGIERKNKLVKKRETIAKLKTVLGPQSPNRMAYIEGESRRRIEQREVIDELVQQNRERNHRAEDFTRELLLARIEENNAKVDRRQEEKMLMLNQRAAVLKEAMCEKARVHDELRTMKVIPAPPRESEEKEKEAK
;
A
#
# COMPACT_ATOMS: atom_id res chain seq x y z
N MET A 1 38.94 -8.95 -23.41
CA MET A 1 39.12 -10.37 -23.03
C MET A 1 37.74 -11.02 -23.08
N ALA A 2 37.28 -11.65 -24.17
CA ALA A 2 37.99 -12.31 -25.27
C ALA A 2 38.86 -13.51 -24.81
N GLY A 3 38.77 -14.64 -25.50
CA GLY A 3 39.15 -15.98 -25.02
C GLY A 3 37.89 -16.80 -24.70
N GLU A 4 37.13 -17.29 -25.68
CA GLU A 4 37.39 -18.45 -26.58
C GLU A 4 37.13 -19.81 -25.92
N ALA A 5 36.33 -20.65 -26.60
CA ALA A 5 36.04 -22.03 -26.20
C ALA A 5 36.86 -23.01 -27.06
N PRO A 6 37.58 -23.98 -26.47
CA PRO A 6 38.30 -25.01 -27.22
C PRO A 6 37.37 -26.20 -27.57
N ALA A 7 37.33 -26.57 -28.85
CA ALA A 7 36.62 -27.77 -29.31
C ALA A 7 37.56 -29.00 -29.38
N LEU A 8 37.12 -30.12 -28.81
CA LEU A 8 37.65 -31.48 -28.98
C LEU A 8 36.45 -32.44 -28.87
N LEU A 9 35.94 -33.13 -29.90
CA LEU A 9 36.53 -33.64 -31.16
C LEU A 9 37.49 -34.84 -30.97
N LYS A 10 36.88 -36.02 -30.74
CA LYS A 10 37.48 -37.35 -30.92
C LYS A 10 36.33 -38.33 -31.24
N ALA A 11 35.93 -38.50 -32.50
CA ALA A 11 36.58 -39.31 -33.53
C ALA A 11 36.47 -40.82 -33.28
N MET A 12 35.44 -41.45 -33.86
CA MET A 12 35.38 -42.90 -34.05
C MET A 12 34.72 -43.26 -35.39
N THR A 13 35.51 -43.07 -36.45
CA THR A 13 35.52 -43.85 -37.71
C THR A 13 34.25 -44.61 -38.12
N MET A 14 33.54 -44.09 -39.13
CA MET A 14 32.97 -44.97 -40.16
C MET A 14 34.07 -45.49 -41.09
N ALA A 15 33.87 -46.66 -41.68
CA ALA A 15 34.72 -47.21 -42.73
C ALA A 15 33.87 -47.79 -43.87
N SER A 16 33.23 -46.90 -44.64
CA SER A 16 32.57 -47.26 -45.90
C SER A 16 33.58 -47.23 -47.04
N THR A 17 33.79 -48.37 -47.70
CA THR A 17 34.59 -48.48 -48.93
C THR A 17 33.89 -47.85 -50.12
N GLN A 18 34.67 -47.29 -51.06
CA GLN A 18 34.20 -46.48 -52.19
C GLN A 18 33.75 -47.34 -53.39
N ALA A 19 32.56 -47.04 -53.92
CA ALA A 19 32.05 -47.29 -55.28
C ALA A 19 30.58 -46.78 -55.30
N ASP A 20 30.08 -45.96 -56.23
CA ASP A 20 30.70 -45.28 -57.37
C ASP A 20 30.17 -43.85 -57.52
N LEU A 21 30.81 -43.04 -58.38
CA LEU A 21 30.37 -41.69 -58.74
C LEU A 21 29.45 -41.75 -59.99
N GLU A 22 28.17 -42.01 -59.78
CA GLU A 22 27.15 -41.66 -60.77
C GLU A 22 26.68 -40.22 -60.57
N ALA A 23 26.48 -39.49 -61.67
CA ALA A 23 25.90 -38.15 -61.64
C ALA A 23 24.43 -38.20 -61.16
N PRO A 24 23.90 -37.15 -60.50
CA PRO A 24 22.47 -37.12 -60.18
C PRO A 24 21.67 -37.26 -61.49
N PRO A 25 20.77 -38.25 -61.58
CA PRO A 25 20.04 -38.50 -62.83
C PRO A 25 19.18 -37.29 -63.17
N GLU A 26 19.17 -36.90 -64.44
CA GLU A 26 18.31 -35.81 -64.92
C GLU A 26 16.85 -36.13 -64.56
N ALA A 27 16.17 -35.16 -63.93
CA ALA A 27 14.78 -35.31 -63.56
C ALA A 27 13.93 -35.38 -64.85
N LEU A 28 13.18 -36.46 -65.03
CA LEU A 28 12.31 -36.61 -66.19
C LEU A 28 11.24 -35.52 -66.15
N PRO A 29 10.98 -34.81 -67.27
CA PRO A 29 9.92 -33.82 -67.31
C PRO A 29 8.57 -34.50 -67.06
N LEU A 30 7.68 -33.83 -66.32
CA LEU A 30 6.35 -34.36 -65.96
C LEU A 30 5.50 -34.74 -67.19
N ASP A 31 5.80 -34.17 -68.36
CA ASP A 31 5.15 -34.45 -69.65
C ASP A 31 5.70 -35.72 -70.38
N ASP A 32 6.72 -36.41 -69.83
CA ASP A 32 7.19 -37.68 -70.39
C ASP A 32 6.09 -38.74 -70.32
N ARG A 33 5.89 -39.47 -71.43
CA ARG A 33 5.00 -40.64 -71.50
C ARG A 33 5.27 -41.66 -70.40
N ARG A 34 6.52 -41.82 -69.95
CA ARG A 34 6.86 -42.72 -68.83
C ARG A 34 6.33 -42.20 -67.49
N MET A 35 6.44 -40.89 -67.24
CA MET A 35 5.87 -40.23 -66.06
C MET A 35 4.33 -40.33 -66.08
N VAL A 36 3.68 -40.00 -67.20
CA VAL A 36 2.21 -40.08 -67.35
C VAL A 36 1.70 -41.52 -67.14
N ALA A 37 2.40 -42.53 -67.65
CA ALA A 37 2.02 -43.93 -67.44
C ALA A 37 2.22 -44.38 -65.97
N ALA A 38 3.32 -43.98 -65.32
CA ALA A 38 3.56 -44.24 -63.90
C ALA A 38 2.49 -43.59 -63.01
N MET A 39 2.09 -42.36 -63.33
CA MET A 39 1.00 -41.65 -62.66
C MET A 39 -0.36 -42.35 -62.84
N ARG A 40 -0.66 -42.87 -64.05
CA ARG A 40 -1.88 -43.66 -64.32
C ARG A 40 -1.92 -44.95 -63.50
N VAL A 41 -0.78 -45.58 -63.24
CA VAL A 41 -0.65 -46.78 -62.39
C VAL A 41 -0.80 -46.45 -60.89
N LEU A 42 -0.21 -45.34 -60.42
CA LEU A 42 -0.26 -44.92 -59.02
C LEU A 42 -1.57 -44.19 -58.65
N GLY A 43 -2.38 -43.80 -59.64
CA GLY A 43 -3.65 -43.11 -59.44
C GLY A 43 -3.50 -41.65 -59.00
N CYS A 44 -2.38 -41.01 -59.33
CA CYS A 44 -2.10 -39.60 -58.99
C CYS A 44 -2.24 -38.69 -60.21
N THR A 45 -2.75 -37.48 -60.01
CA THR A 45 -2.93 -36.47 -61.06
C THR A 45 -1.78 -35.48 -61.14
N VAL A 46 -1.61 -34.80 -62.28
CA VAL A 46 -0.62 -33.71 -62.44
C VAL A 46 -0.91 -32.58 -61.44
N GLU A 47 -2.19 -32.30 -61.20
CA GLU A 47 -2.64 -31.28 -60.25
C GLU A 47 -2.21 -31.62 -58.81
N GLU A 48 -2.31 -32.86 -58.35
CA GLU A 48 -1.85 -33.26 -57.02
C GLU A 48 -0.32 -33.17 -56.84
N LEU A 49 0.45 -33.39 -57.91
CA LEU A 49 1.91 -33.28 -57.89
C LEU A 49 2.41 -31.83 -58.02
N THR A 50 1.59 -30.92 -58.54
CA THR A 50 1.95 -29.51 -58.79
C THR A 50 1.19 -28.48 -57.95
N ALA A 51 0.17 -28.89 -57.18
CA ALA A 51 -0.65 -28.01 -56.36
C ALA A 51 0.19 -27.20 -55.35
N PRO A 52 0.13 -25.85 -55.37
CA PRO A 52 0.90 -25.00 -54.47
C PRO A 52 0.31 -24.92 -53.04
N ASN A 53 -0.85 -25.52 -52.79
CA ASN A 53 -1.53 -25.52 -51.49
C ASN A 53 -2.19 -26.88 -51.23
N PRO A 54 -2.17 -27.40 -49.98
CA PRO A 54 -2.86 -28.63 -49.62
C PRO A 54 -4.40 -28.46 -49.72
N PRO A 55 -5.14 -29.50 -50.14
CA PRO A 55 -6.59 -29.42 -50.30
C PRO A 55 -7.31 -29.03 -48.99
N PRO A 56 -8.41 -28.26 -49.05
CA PRO A 56 -9.15 -27.85 -47.86
C PRO A 56 -9.68 -29.08 -47.10
N PRO A 57 -9.74 -29.03 -45.74
CA PRO A 57 -10.23 -30.16 -44.97
C PRO A 57 -11.72 -30.39 -45.25
N ALA A 58 -12.12 -31.65 -45.45
CA ALA A 58 -13.51 -31.99 -45.71
C ALA A 58 -14.44 -31.47 -44.58
N PRO A 59 -15.61 -30.90 -44.92
CA PRO A 59 -16.50 -30.29 -43.92
C PRO A 59 -17.08 -31.36 -42.99
N ARG A 60 -16.72 -31.29 -41.70
CA ARG A 60 -17.22 -32.20 -40.67
C ARG A 60 -18.70 -31.90 -40.37
N ARG A 61 -19.59 -32.80 -40.78
CA ARG A 61 -21.00 -32.82 -40.36
C ARG A 61 -21.14 -33.50 -38.98
N ASP A 62 -20.91 -32.73 -37.92
CA ASP A 62 -21.09 -33.15 -36.52
C ASP A 62 -21.87 -32.08 -35.74
N ASP A 63 -23.19 -32.01 -35.92
CA ASP A 63 -24.09 -31.02 -35.27
C ASP A 63 -24.29 -31.24 -33.74
N ARG A 64 -23.31 -31.83 -33.05
CA ARG A 64 -23.43 -32.27 -31.64
C ARG A 64 -22.19 -32.02 -30.76
N SER A 65 -21.53 -30.86 -30.88
CA SER A 65 -20.87 -30.28 -29.70
C SER A 65 -20.71 -28.75 -29.76
N PRO A 66 -21.00 -28.00 -28.68
CA PRO A 66 -20.72 -26.57 -28.58
C PRO A 66 -19.25 -26.33 -28.17
N ARG A 67 -18.29 -26.97 -28.84
CA ARG A 67 -16.87 -26.67 -28.66
C ARG A 67 -16.49 -25.46 -29.51
N LYS A 68 -15.98 -24.41 -28.86
CA LYS A 68 -15.48 -23.19 -29.53
C LYS A 68 -14.56 -23.56 -30.70
N VAL A 69 -14.79 -22.93 -31.86
CA VAL A 69 -13.86 -22.99 -32.99
C VAL A 69 -12.53 -22.42 -32.52
N VAL A 70 -11.54 -23.29 -32.34
CA VAL A 70 -10.17 -22.87 -32.02
C VAL A 70 -9.58 -22.25 -33.28
N PRO A 71 -9.13 -20.98 -33.27
CA PRO A 71 -8.49 -20.38 -34.44
C PRO A 71 -7.25 -21.20 -34.79
N VAL A 72 -7.17 -21.62 -36.07
CA VAL A 72 -6.08 -22.47 -36.55
C VAL A 72 -4.76 -21.73 -36.37
N SER A 73 -3.88 -22.26 -35.51
CA SER A 73 -2.60 -21.61 -35.20
C SER A 73 -1.75 -21.50 -36.48
N PRO A 74 -1.00 -20.40 -36.71
CA PRO A 74 -0.05 -20.31 -37.81
C PRO A 74 0.89 -21.53 -37.87
N ASN A 75 1.36 -21.98 -36.69
CA ASN A 75 2.22 -23.15 -36.53
C ASN A 75 1.55 -24.49 -36.91
N SER A 76 0.22 -24.54 -37.01
CA SER A 76 -0.50 -25.72 -37.52
C SER A 76 -0.74 -25.67 -39.03
N MET A 77 -0.75 -24.48 -39.64
CA MET A 77 -0.77 -24.34 -41.10
C MET A 77 0.61 -24.69 -41.68
N THR A 78 1.71 -24.13 -41.14
CA THR A 78 3.07 -24.49 -41.57
C THR A 78 3.35 -25.98 -41.38
N ARG A 79 3.06 -26.58 -40.22
CA ARG A 79 3.22 -28.04 -40.04
C ARG A 79 2.41 -28.88 -41.02
N ARG A 80 1.24 -28.40 -41.48
CA ARG A 80 0.42 -29.09 -42.50
C ARG A 80 1.02 -28.93 -43.90
N GLN A 81 1.59 -27.76 -44.19
CA GLN A 81 2.33 -27.49 -45.43
C GLN A 81 3.63 -28.30 -45.47
N ASP A 82 4.44 -28.31 -44.40
CA ASP A 82 5.65 -29.15 -44.25
C ASP A 82 5.34 -30.63 -44.51
N PHE A 83 4.21 -31.12 -43.98
CA PHE A 83 3.78 -32.51 -44.18
C PHE A 83 3.29 -32.77 -45.61
N TRP A 84 2.57 -31.83 -46.21
CA TRP A 84 2.14 -31.91 -47.60
C TRP A 84 3.33 -31.92 -48.56
N GLU A 85 4.27 -30.98 -48.41
CA GLU A 85 5.49 -30.93 -49.22
C GLU A 85 6.35 -32.19 -49.09
N ARG A 86 6.47 -32.77 -47.88
CA ARG A 86 7.16 -34.06 -47.70
C ARG A 86 6.44 -35.19 -48.42
N LYS A 87 5.10 -35.25 -48.36
CA LYS A 87 4.32 -36.28 -49.08
C LYS A 87 4.41 -36.09 -50.60
N GLN A 88 4.34 -34.84 -51.08
CA GLN A 88 4.47 -34.48 -52.49
C GLN A 88 5.85 -34.86 -53.04
N ARG A 89 6.94 -34.62 -52.29
CA ARG A 89 8.29 -35.06 -52.65
C ARG A 89 8.45 -36.59 -52.61
N SER A 90 7.80 -37.29 -51.68
CA SER A 90 7.76 -38.76 -51.66
C SER A 90 7.05 -39.31 -52.91
N LEU A 91 5.85 -38.80 -53.21
CA LEU A 91 5.07 -39.23 -54.38
C LEU A 91 5.77 -38.92 -55.71
N LEU A 92 6.45 -37.77 -55.83
CA LEU A 92 7.30 -37.48 -56.99
C LEU A 92 8.43 -38.51 -57.14
N HIS A 93 9.11 -38.85 -56.05
CA HIS A 93 10.18 -39.87 -56.06
C HIS A 93 9.67 -41.28 -56.39
N GLU A 94 8.48 -41.65 -55.88
CA GLU A 94 7.81 -42.93 -56.17
C GLU A 94 7.35 -43.00 -57.65
N VAL A 95 6.84 -41.89 -58.20
CA VAL A 95 6.50 -41.76 -59.63
C VAL A 95 7.76 -41.83 -60.51
N GLU A 96 8.85 -41.15 -60.14
CA GLU A 96 10.12 -41.20 -60.87
C GLU A 96 10.74 -42.61 -60.87
N GLU A 97 10.76 -43.32 -59.74
CA GLU A 97 11.26 -44.70 -59.67
C GLU A 97 10.41 -45.67 -60.51
N LEU A 98 9.08 -45.49 -60.50
CA LEU A 98 8.21 -46.29 -61.35
C LEU A 98 8.42 -45.96 -62.83
N ALA A 99 8.51 -44.67 -63.20
CA ALA A 99 8.80 -44.24 -64.58
C ALA A 99 10.16 -44.73 -65.10
N ARG A 100 11.20 -44.77 -64.23
CA ARG A 100 12.53 -45.33 -64.54
C ARG A 100 12.49 -46.86 -64.73
N THR A 101 11.63 -47.57 -64.01
CA THR A 101 11.52 -49.05 -64.09
C THR A 101 10.52 -49.55 -65.15
N MET A 102 9.65 -48.68 -65.67
CA MET A 102 8.70 -49.02 -66.73
C MET A 102 9.37 -49.13 -68.12
N LYS A 103 9.31 -50.34 -68.68
CA LYS A 103 9.73 -50.63 -70.07
C LYS A 103 8.71 -50.08 -71.06
N GLU A 104 9.19 -49.57 -72.20
CA GLU A 104 8.37 -48.86 -73.19
C GLU A 104 7.17 -49.64 -73.73
N GLN A 105 7.29 -50.97 -73.85
CA GLN A 105 6.18 -51.85 -74.21
C GLN A 105 5.00 -51.73 -73.23
N LYS A 106 5.29 -51.68 -71.91
CA LYS A 106 4.26 -51.48 -70.88
C LYS A 106 3.75 -50.04 -70.81
N VAL A 107 4.61 -49.06 -71.15
CA VAL A 107 4.19 -47.66 -71.25
C VAL A 107 3.17 -47.50 -72.38
N ALA A 108 3.37 -48.17 -73.52
CA ALA A 108 2.38 -48.23 -74.60
C ALA A 108 1.09 -48.97 -74.19
N GLU A 109 1.21 -50.13 -73.54
CA GLU A 109 0.09 -50.95 -73.04
C GLU A 109 -0.79 -50.20 -72.03
N ILE A 110 -0.19 -49.41 -71.13
CA ILE A 110 -0.88 -48.64 -70.07
C ILE A 110 -1.41 -47.29 -70.59
N LEU A 111 -0.91 -46.76 -71.70
CA LEU A 111 -1.41 -45.54 -72.34
C LEU A 111 -2.41 -45.80 -73.48
N ALA A 112 -2.58 -47.05 -73.90
CA ALA A 112 -3.67 -47.43 -74.79
C ALA A 112 -5.03 -47.21 -74.10
N GLU A 113 -6.05 -46.95 -74.92
CA GLU A 113 -7.46 -47.04 -74.52
C GLU A 113 -8.03 -48.34 -75.09
N GLU A 114 -8.83 -49.05 -74.30
CA GLU A 114 -9.46 -50.30 -74.71
C GLU A 114 -10.56 -50.04 -75.75
N VAL A 115 -10.57 -50.83 -76.83
CA VAL A 115 -11.66 -50.90 -77.80
C VAL A 115 -11.88 -52.37 -78.16
N ASP A 116 -13.01 -52.92 -77.73
CA ASP A 116 -13.52 -54.21 -78.22
C ASP A 116 -13.95 -54.11 -79.69
N ASP A 117 -13.77 -55.17 -80.49
CA ASP A 117 -14.82 -55.59 -81.43
C ASP A 117 -14.66 -57.03 -81.96
N TRP A 118 -15.70 -57.55 -82.62
CA TRP A 118 -15.85 -58.97 -83.04
C TRP A 118 -15.50 -59.24 -84.53
N ASN A 119 -15.37 -60.53 -84.90
CA ASN A 119 -16.31 -61.28 -85.80
C ASN A 119 -15.68 -62.27 -86.85
N GLU A 120 -16.55 -63.11 -87.45
CA GLU A 120 -16.31 -64.39 -88.14
C GLU A 120 -16.03 -64.39 -89.68
N ASN A 121 -15.80 -65.62 -90.22
CA ASN A 121 -16.31 -66.21 -91.50
C ASN A 121 -15.43 -66.33 -92.80
N ALA A 122 -14.83 -67.52 -92.95
CA ALA A 122 -15.23 -68.64 -93.84
C ALA A 122 -15.39 -68.56 -95.41
N LEU A 123 -14.95 -69.67 -96.05
CA LEU A 123 -15.49 -70.39 -97.24
C LEU A 123 -15.01 -70.13 -98.71
N ASP A 124 -15.19 -71.18 -99.52
CA ASP A 124 -14.83 -71.46 -100.94
C ASP A 124 -16.04 -72.20 -101.60
N PRO A 125 -16.35 -72.12 -102.92
CA PRO A 125 -16.32 -73.35 -103.77
C PRO A 125 -16.36 -73.28 -105.35
N THR A 126 -16.11 -74.46 -105.97
CA THR A 126 -16.81 -75.14 -107.12
C THR A 126 -16.47 -74.98 -108.64
N SER A 127 -16.43 -76.15 -109.31
CA SER A 127 -16.98 -76.52 -110.66
C SER A 127 -16.86 -78.07 -110.82
N LYS A 128 -17.58 -78.93 -111.58
CA LYS A 128 -18.71 -79.00 -112.58
C LYS A 128 -19.29 -80.46 -112.50
N LEU A 129 -20.55 -80.84 -112.81
CA LEU A 129 -21.36 -80.89 -114.06
C LEU A 129 -20.80 -81.79 -115.20
N ARG A 130 -21.54 -82.68 -115.89
CA ARG A 130 -22.89 -83.33 -115.68
C ARG A 130 -23.08 -84.51 -116.69
N GLU A 131 -24.22 -85.24 -116.60
CA GLU A 131 -24.72 -86.29 -117.53
C GLU A 131 -23.89 -87.60 -117.59
N ILE A 132 -24.40 -88.80 -117.97
CA ILE A 132 -25.56 -89.26 -118.76
C ILE A 132 -26.38 -90.32 -117.99
N LYS A 133 -27.70 -90.47 -118.22
CA LYS A 133 -28.58 -91.29 -117.34
C LYS A 133 -29.72 -92.11 -117.99
N GLU A 134 -29.67 -92.49 -119.28
CA GLU A 134 -30.90 -92.86 -120.02
C GLU A 134 -30.82 -94.08 -120.97
N ARG A 135 -30.59 -95.29 -120.42
CA ARG A 135 -30.81 -96.60 -121.11
C ARG A 135 -31.30 -97.66 -120.11
N SER A 136 -32.57 -97.60 -119.71
CA SER A 136 -33.03 -98.16 -118.42
C SER A 136 -34.17 -99.20 -118.47
N GLN A 137 -34.63 -99.67 -119.63
CA GLN A 137 -35.90 -100.43 -119.75
C GLN A 137 -35.83 -101.83 -120.39
N ALA A 138 -34.64 -102.37 -120.75
CA ALA A 138 -34.54 -103.63 -121.52
C ALA A 138 -34.07 -104.88 -120.75
N GLU A 139 -33.38 -104.75 -119.59
CA GLU A 139 -32.89 -105.91 -118.82
C GLU A 139 -33.53 -106.06 -117.42
N ILE A 140 -34.70 -105.46 -117.22
CA ILE A 140 -35.43 -105.52 -115.94
C ILE A 140 -35.72 -106.98 -115.51
N GLN A 141 -35.97 -107.90 -116.46
CA GLN A 141 -36.10 -109.34 -116.19
C GLN A 141 -34.86 -109.98 -115.54
N ARG A 142 -33.62 -109.51 -115.78
CA ARG A 142 -32.41 -110.05 -115.11
C ARG A 142 -32.22 -109.50 -113.69
N ALA A 143 -32.83 -108.37 -113.36
CA ALA A 143 -32.65 -107.74 -112.06
C ALA A 143 -33.21 -108.61 -110.92
N VAL A 144 -34.39 -109.21 -111.11
CA VAL A 144 -35.18 -109.89 -110.08
C VAL A 144 -34.41 -111.03 -109.39
N ASP A 145 -33.72 -111.88 -110.15
CA ASP A 145 -32.92 -112.98 -109.58
C ASP A 145 -31.64 -112.48 -108.89
N SER A 146 -31.10 -111.32 -109.32
CA SER A 146 -29.96 -110.68 -108.65
C SER A 146 -30.34 -110.03 -107.30
N GLU A 147 -31.57 -109.51 -107.17
CA GLU A 147 -32.05 -108.82 -105.96
C GLU A 147 -32.15 -109.77 -104.76
N ARG A 148 -32.66 -111.00 -104.98
CA ARG A 148 -32.77 -112.01 -103.92
C ARG A 148 -31.41 -112.38 -103.31
N TYR A 149 -30.37 -112.52 -104.15
CA TYR A 149 -29.01 -112.81 -103.68
C TYR A 149 -28.37 -111.62 -102.93
N LYS A 150 -28.64 -110.37 -103.35
CA LYS A 150 -28.16 -109.17 -102.65
C LYS A 150 -28.78 -109.02 -101.25
N MET A 151 -30.09 -109.18 -101.14
CA MET A 151 -30.82 -109.05 -99.86
C MET A 151 -30.24 -109.96 -98.77
N GLN A 152 -29.92 -111.21 -99.10
CA GLN A 152 -29.36 -112.17 -98.16
C GLN A 152 -27.97 -111.74 -97.65
N LYS A 153 -27.10 -111.23 -98.52
CA LYS A 153 -25.80 -110.66 -98.12
C LYS A 153 -25.92 -109.39 -97.28
N ILE A 154 -26.93 -108.55 -97.54
CA ILE A 154 -27.15 -107.32 -96.76
C ILE A 154 -27.54 -107.67 -95.31
N GLN A 155 -28.37 -108.70 -95.10
CA GLN A 155 -28.72 -109.19 -93.76
C GLN A 155 -27.49 -109.74 -93.01
N GLU A 156 -26.65 -110.56 -93.66
CA GLU A 156 -25.39 -111.03 -93.05
C GLU A 156 -24.43 -109.89 -92.66
N CYS A 157 -24.35 -108.83 -93.47
CA CYS A 157 -23.52 -107.66 -93.16
C CYS A 157 -24.08 -106.87 -91.96
N ALA A 158 -25.40 -106.70 -91.86
CA ALA A 158 -26.04 -106.00 -90.74
C ALA A 158 -25.76 -106.70 -89.40
N GLU A 159 -25.92 -108.04 -89.34
CA GLU A 159 -25.62 -108.80 -88.11
C GLU A 159 -24.17 -108.66 -87.64
N ARG A 160 -23.21 -108.65 -88.59
CA ARG A 160 -21.79 -108.50 -88.27
C ARG A 160 -21.50 -107.09 -87.73
N HIS A 161 -22.16 -106.06 -88.26
CA HIS A 161 -22.03 -104.69 -87.80
C HIS A 161 -22.58 -104.51 -86.37
N ASP A 162 -23.76 -105.05 -86.08
CA ASP A 162 -24.37 -105.02 -84.74
C ASP A 162 -23.53 -105.74 -83.67
N LYS A 163 -22.94 -106.90 -84.02
CA LYS A 163 -22.01 -107.63 -83.16
C LYS A 163 -20.75 -106.79 -82.86
N MET A 164 -20.24 -106.02 -83.84
CA MET A 164 -19.12 -105.11 -83.65
C MET A 164 -19.45 -103.92 -82.74
N ILE A 165 -20.60 -103.26 -82.95
CA ILE A 165 -21.07 -102.14 -82.12
C ILE A 165 -21.15 -102.56 -80.65
N LYS A 166 -21.73 -103.73 -80.36
CA LYS A 166 -21.88 -104.25 -78.98
C LYS A 166 -20.53 -104.51 -78.31
N GLN A 167 -19.53 -105.01 -79.05
CA GLN A 167 -18.16 -105.18 -78.51
C GLN A 167 -17.46 -103.84 -78.25
N VAL A 168 -17.65 -102.83 -79.10
CA VAL A 168 -17.09 -101.48 -78.89
C VAL A 168 -17.76 -100.78 -77.70
N ALA A 169 -19.07 -100.97 -77.51
CA ALA A 169 -19.81 -100.45 -76.36
C ALA A 169 -19.31 -101.06 -75.04
N ALA A 170 -19.15 -102.40 -74.97
CA ALA A 170 -18.64 -103.08 -73.79
C ALA A 170 -17.24 -102.57 -73.38
N LYS A 171 -16.29 -102.52 -74.33
CA LYS A 171 -14.93 -102.01 -74.05
C LYS A 171 -14.89 -100.54 -73.61
N LYS A 172 -15.86 -99.72 -74.03
CA LYS A 172 -16.00 -98.33 -73.55
C LYS A 172 -16.53 -98.26 -72.12
N ALA A 173 -17.37 -99.20 -71.69
CA ALA A 173 -17.83 -99.28 -70.30
C ALA A 173 -16.68 -99.68 -69.36
N GLU A 174 -15.96 -100.75 -69.68
CA GLU A 174 -14.79 -101.23 -68.90
C GLU A 174 -13.72 -100.14 -68.74
N ALA A 175 -13.43 -99.39 -69.82
CA ALA A 175 -12.48 -98.27 -69.81
C ALA A 175 -12.96 -97.05 -69.00
N HIS A 176 -14.26 -96.87 -68.82
CA HIS A 176 -14.83 -95.80 -68.00
C HIS A 176 -14.84 -96.16 -66.51
N GLU A 177 -15.19 -97.42 -66.19
CA GLU A 177 -15.24 -97.93 -64.82
C GLU A 177 -13.84 -97.92 -64.17
N THR A 178 -12.83 -98.44 -64.87
CA THR A 178 -11.42 -98.38 -64.43
C THR A 178 -10.86 -96.95 -64.28
N LEU A 179 -11.39 -95.98 -65.06
CA LEU A 179 -11.02 -94.57 -64.92
C LEU A 179 -11.65 -93.93 -63.67
N LEU A 180 -12.88 -94.32 -63.30
CA LEU A 180 -13.51 -93.89 -62.05
C LEU A 180 -12.78 -94.44 -60.81
N GLU A 181 -12.44 -95.73 -60.79
CA GLU A 181 -11.69 -96.34 -59.69
C GLU A 181 -10.33 -95.65 -59.48
N THR A 182 -9.58 -95.42 -60.56
CA THR A 182 -8.28 -94.74 -60.48
C THR A 182 -8.39 -93.27 -60.08
N MET A 183 -9.50 -92.59 -60.36
CA MET A 183 -9.81 -91.27 -59.79
C MET A 183 -10.09 -91.33 -58.28
N GLN A 184 -10.97 -92.23 -57.83
CA GLN A 184 -11.30 -92.36 -56.40
C GLN A 184 -10.05 -92.74 -55.57
N ALA A 185 -9.22 -93.65 -56.07
CA ALA A 185 -7.95 -94.03 -55.44
C ALA A 185 -6.91 -92.89 -55.38
N ARG A 186 -6.94 -91.94 -56.33
CA ARG A 186 -6.13 -90.70 -56.28
C ARG A 186 -6.68 -89.70 -55.27
N GLN A 187 -8.00 -89.56 -55.18
CA GLN A 187 -8.66 -88.63 -54.24
C GLN A 187 -8.42 -89.06 -52.78
N ALA A 188 -8.67 -90.33 -52.45
CA ALA A 188 -8.42 -90.88 -51.11
C ALA A 188 -6.94 -90.81 -50.66
N LYS A 189 -5.97 -90.69 -51.59
CA LYS A 189 -4.57 -90.40 -51.26
C LYS A 189 -4.33 -88.91 -50.94
N ARG A 190 -4.95 -87.99 -51.68
CA ARG A 190 -4.89 -86.53 -51.41
C ARG A 190 -5.51 -86.19 -50.06
N ASP A 191 -6.65 -86.80 -49.73
CA ASP A 191 -7.35 -86.52 -48.47
C ASP A 191 -6.51 -86.93 -47.25
N LYS A 192 -5.86 -88.10 -47.30
CA LYS A 192 -4.91 -88.56 -46.26
C LYS A 192 -3.68 -87.65 -46.13
N GLN A 193 -3.16 -87.11 -47.23
CA GLN A 193 -2.09 -86.11 -47.19
C GLN A 193 -2.57 -84.79 -46.56
N GLY A 194 -3.79 -84.35 -46.88
CA GLY A 194 -4.42 -83.18 -46.27
C GLY A 194 -4.66 -83.33 -44.76
N GLU A 195 -5.01 -84.52 -44.29
CA GLU A 195 -5.10 -84.80 -42.85
C GLU A 195 -3.74 -84.78 -42.12
N ALA A 196 -2.69 -85.31 -42.74
CA ALA A 196 -1.34 -85.27 -42.17
C ALA A 196 -0.86 -83.82 -41.99
N LEU A 197 -0.97 -83.01 -43.04
CA LEU A 197 -0.61 -81.57 -43.00
C LEU A 197 -1.43 -80.80 -41.95
N LYS A 198 -2.74 -81.08 -41.81
CA LYS A 198 -3.57 -80.48 -40.74
C LYS A 198 -3.07 -80.82 -39.34
N LYS A 199 -2.56 -82.04 -39.12
CA LYS A 199 -1.98 -82.46 -37.82
C LYS A 199 -0.65 -81.78 -37.55
N GLU A 200 0.24 -81.69 -38.54
CA GLU A 200 1.51 -80.96 -38.42
C GLU A 200 1.32 -79.47 -38.11
N VAL A 201 0.42 -78.78 -38.84
CA VAL A 201 0.08 -77.38 -38.58
C VAL A 201 -0.54 -77.18 -37.18
N LEU A 202 -1.27 -78.17 -36.66
CA LEU A 202 -1.77 -78.13 -35.28
C LEU A 202 -0.65 -78.24 -34.23
N VAL A 203 0.33 -79.14 -34.45
CA VAL A 203 1.51 -79.26 -33.57
C VAL A 203 2.34 -77.97 -33.59
N GLN A 204 2.66 -77.45 -34.79
CA GLN A 204 3.38 -76.18 -34.94
C GLN A 204 2.69 -75.02 -34.21
N LYS A 205 1.36 -74.91 -34.31
CA LYS A 205 0.58 -73.89 -33.58
C LYS A 205 0.59 -74.09 -32.06
N GLN A 206 0.66 -75.33 -31.57
CA GLN A 206 0.82 -75.60 -30.13
C GLN A 206 2.22 -75.22 -29.64
N ASP A 207 3.27 -75.53 -30.41
CA ASP A 207 4.65 -75.23 -30.03
C ASP A 207 4.97 -73.73 -30.13
N GLN A 208 4.45 -73.03 -31.15
CA GLN A 208 4.44 -71.56 -31.19
C GLN A 208 3.78 -70.96 -29.95
N ARG A 209 2.63 -71.50 -29.49
CA ARG A 209 1.98 -71.06 -28.25
C ARG A 209 2.83 -71.34 -27.00
N LYS A 210 3.56 -72.46 -26.92
CA LYS A 210 4.51 -72.76 -25.83
C LYS A 210 5.69 -71.78 -25.82
N VAL A 211 6.25 -71.48 -27.00
CA VAL A 211 7.34 -70.50 -27.16
C VAL A 211 6.87 -69.10 -26.75
N MET A 212 5.71 -68.64 -27.25
CA MET A 212 5.17 -67.33 -26.88
C MET A 212 4.86 -67.21 -25.38
N LYS A 213 4.40 -68.28 -24.71
CA LYS A 213 4.25 -68.29 -23.25
C LYS A 213 5.58 -68.09 -22.54
N LYS A 214 6.61 -68.90 -22.87
CA LYS A 214 7.96 -68.76 -22.29
C LYS A 214 8.56 -67.38 -22.56
N LEU A 215 8.33 -66.82 -23.75
CA LEU A 215 8.77 -65.47 -24.12
C LEU A 215 8.10 -64.42 -23.22
N HIS A 216 6.80 -64.50 -23.02
CA HIS A 216 6.03 -63.58 -22.17
C HIS A 216 6.40 -63.73 -20.68
N GLU A 217 6.62 -64.95 -20.20
CA GLU A 217 7.17 -65.24 -18.86
C GLU A 217 8.58 -64.67 -18.68
N SER A 218 9.41 -64.64 -19.74
CA SER A 218 10.75 -64.03 -19.70
C SER A 218 10.69 -62.49 -19.71
N PHE A 219 9.79 -61.88 -20.49
CA PHE A 219 9.57 -60.44 -20.47
C PHE A 219 9.04 -59.97 -19.12
N LYS A 220 8.05 -60.65 -18.54
CA LYS A 220 7.49 -60.30 -17.22
C LYS A 220 8.57 -60.30 -16.13
N LYS A 221 9.51 -61.25 -16.15
CA LYS A 221 10.66 -61.27 -15.22
C LYS A 221 11.65 -60.13 -15.44
N VAL A 222 11.83 -59.65 -16.67
CA VAL A 222 12.64 -58.47 -16.97
C VAL A 222 11.93 -57.19 -16.51
N GLU A 223 10.60 -57.10 -16.69
CA GLU A 223 9.79 -55.99 -16.17
C GLU A 223 9.80 -55.94 -14.63
N GLU A 224 9.60 -57.09 -13.96
CA GLU A 224 9.70 -57.23 -12.50
C GLU A 224 11.09 -56.81 -11.99
N HIS A 225 12.17 -57.29 -12.63
CA HIS A 225 13.53 -56.88 -12.26
C HIS A 225 13.78 -55.37 -12.52
N GLN A 226 13.22 -54.80 -13.60
CA GLN A 226 13.34 -53.36 -13.86
C GLN A 226 12.62 -52.54 -12.78
N GLN A 227 11.40 -52.93 -12.40
CA GLN A 227 10.64 -52.32 -11.31
C GLN A 227 11.40 -52.40 -9.98
N GLU A 228 11.88 -53.59 -9.62
CA GLU A 228 12.75 -53.79 -8.45
C GLU A 228 13.99 -52.87 -8.46
N THR A 229 14.63 -52.66 -9.61
CA THR A 229 15.79 -51.75 -9.69
C THR A 229 15.38 -50.28 -9.55
N LEU A 230 14.23 -49.87 -10.10
CA LEU A 230 13.72 -48.50 -9.97
C LEU A 230 13.35 -48.19 -8.51
N GLU A 231 12.62 -49.08 -7.83
CA GLU A 231 12.30 -48.94 -6.40
C GLU A 231 13.55 -48.80 -5.54
N LYS A 232 14.59 -49.61 -5.80
CA LYS A 232 15.88 -49.51 -5.09
C LYS A 232 16.60 -48.19 -5.37
N TRP A 233 16.52 -47.66 -6.60
CA TRP A 233 17.04 -46.33 -6.93
C TRP A 233 16.26 -45.19 -6.26
N GLU A 234 14.93 -45.32 -6.12
CA GLU A 234 14.08 -44.35 -5.44
C GLU A 234 14.35 -44.33 -3.92
N GLN A 235 14.41 -45.49 -3.26
CA GLN A 235 14.80 -45.59 -1.84
C GLN A 235 16.19 -44.98 -1.58
N VAL A 236 17.17 -45.23 -2.45
CA VAL A 236 18.52 -44.63 -2.34
C VAL A 236 18.48 -43.11 -2.55
N LYS A 237 17.59 -42.60 -3.41
CA LYS A 237 17.37 -41.17 -3.65
C LYS A 237 16.67 -40.50 -2.46
N GLU A 238 15.70 -41.15 -1.83
CA GLU A 238 15.01 -40.68 -0.61
C GLU A 238 15.98 -40.59 0.57
N VAL A 239 16.70 -41.68 0.88
CA VAL A 239 17.72 -41.70 1.95
C VAL A 239 18.85 -40.69 1.70
N ARG A 240 19.14 -40.36 0.43
CA ARG A 240 20.06 -39.26 0.08
C ARG A 240 19.43 -37.88 0.32
N HIS A 241 18.14 -37.72 0.04
CA HIS A 241 17.42 -36.46 0.24
C HIS A 241 17.26 -36.14 1.74
N GLU A 242 16.85 -37.12 2.56
CA GLU A 242 16.80 -37.01 4.04
C GLU A 242 18.15 -36.57 4.62
N LYS A 243 19.25 -37.20 4.19
CA LYS A 243 20.60 -36.84 4.63
C LYS A 243 21.03 -35.44 4.21
N ILE A 244 20.50 -34.93 3.10
CA ILE A 244 20.72 -33.56 2.65
C ILE A 244 19.88 -32.59 3.51
N GLN A 245 18.58 -32.87 3.70
CA GLN A 245 17.69 -32.08 4.56
C GLN A 245 18.26 -31.94 5.97
N LEU A 246 18.65 -33.05 6.60
CA LEU A 246 19.23 -33.09 7.95
C LEU A 246 20.57 -32.33 8.07
N VAL A 247 21.31 -32.16 6.98
CA VAL A 247 22.51 -31.28 6.93
C VAL A 247 22.11 -29.81 6.77
N HIS A 248 21.06 -29.49 6.02
CA HIS A 248 20.49 -28.15 5.94
C HIS A 248 19.91 -27.70 7.29
N GLU A 249 19.04 -28.50 7.92
CA GLU A 249 18.45 -28.24 9.25
C GLU A 249 19.52 -27.96 10.32
N ARG A 250 20.58 -28.78 10.36
CA ARG A 250 21.72 -28.58 11.27
C ARG A 250 22.45 -27.27 11.00
N ARG A 251 22.57 -26.85 9.74
CA ARG A 251 23.19 -25.57 9.36
C ARG A 251 22.27 -24.39 9.71
N GLU A 252 20.97 -24.51 9.52
CA GLU A 252 19.99 -23.49 9.88
C GLU A 252 19.93 -23.31 11.39
N HIS A 253 19.84 -24.38 12.18
CA HIS A 253 19.94 -24.29 13.65
C HIS A 253 21.27 -23.71 14.15
N PHE A 254 22.39 -23.95 13.44
CA PHE A 254 23.67 -23.33 13.77
C PHE A 254 23.65 -21.82 13.48
N LEU A 255 23.16 -21.40 12.31
CA LEU A 255 23.05 -19.99 11.92
C LEU A 255 22.06 -19.20 12.79
N ILE A 256 20.95 -19.83 13.20
CA ILE A 256 19.99 -19.24 14.15
C ILE A 256 20.69 -18.98 15.48
N ARG A 257 21.42 -19.96 16.02
CA ARG A 257 22.19 -19.77 17.26
C ARG A 257 23.25 -18.69 17.14
N GLU A 258 24.03 -18.65 16.05
CA GLU A 258 25.00 -17.56 15.83
C GLU A 258 24.33 -16.17 15.77
N GLN A 259 23.09 -16.08 15.28
CA GLN A 259 22.31 -14.84 15.28
C GLN A 259 21.75 -14.50 16.67
N GLU A 260 21.25 -15.48 17.42
CA GLU A 260 20.81 -15.32 18.81
C GLU A 260 21.98 -14.84 19.70
N ASP A 261 23.13 -15.53 19.62
CA ASP A 261 24.40 -15.16 20.25
C ASP A 261 24.85 -13.74 19.90
N LEU A 262 24.60 -13.27 18.68
CA LEU A 262 24.97 -11.94 18.23
C LEU A 262 24.01 -10.88 18.79
N VAL A 263 22.70 -11.16 18.76
CA VAL A 263 21.64 -10.28 19.27
C VAL A 263 21.76 -10.10 20.79
N GLU A 264 22.00 -11.17 21.54
CA GLU A 264 22.25 -11.08 22.99
C GLU A 264 23.43 -10.15 23.29
N LYS A 265 24.56 -10.33 22.60
CA LYS A 265 25.76 -9.47 22.70
C LYS A 265 25.56 -8.05 22.15
N TYR A 266 24.45 -7.73 21.49
CA TYR A 266 24.04 -6.36 21.19
C TYR A 266 23.14 -5.78 22.29
N LEU A 267 22.17 -6.56 22.78
CA LEU A 267 21.28 -6.17 23.89
C LEU A 267 22.05 -5.88 25.18
N GLU A 268 23.07 -6.68 25.52
CA GLU A 268 23.99 -6.40 26.64
C GLU A 268 24.68 -5.03 26.50
N LYS A 269 25.08 -4.66 25.28
CA LYS A 269 25.75 -3.38 25.01
C LYS A 269 24.76 -2.21 25.04
N GLU A 270 23.54 -2.40 24.56
CA GLU A 270 22.47 -1.41 24.66
C GLU A 270 22.11 -1.16 26.13
N GLN A 271 21.89 -2.22 26.92
CA GLN A 271 21.67 -2.12 28.38
C GLN A 271 22.81 -1.37 29.08
N TYR A 272 24.08 -1.72 28.79
CA TYR A 272 25.23 -1.00 29.34
C TYR A 272 25.30 0.49 28.92
N ILE A 273 24.87 0.83 27.69
CA ILE A 273 24.73 2.21 27.23
C ILE A 273 23.59 2.93 27.96
N GLU A 274 22.45 2.27 28.16
CA GLU A 274 21.30 2.81 28.89
C GLU A 274 21.63 3.06 30.37
N GLU A 275 22.26 2.11 31.07
CA GLU A 275 22.77 2.29 32.43
C GLU A 275 23.73 3.47 32.52
N ARG A 276 24.66 3.58 31.56
CA ARG A 276 25.63 4.68 31.49
C ARG A 276 24.97 6.03 31.20
N LEU A 277 23.86 6.06 30.46
CA LEU A 277 23.04 7.26 30.25
C LEU A 277 22.17 7.59 31.47
N ALA A 278 21.60 6.60 32.14
CA ALA A 278 20.85 6.76 33.39
C ALA A 278 21.77 7.34 34.48
N ALA A 279 22.95 6.76 34.70
CA ALA A 279 23.94 7.25 35.65
C ALA A 279 24.48 8.66 35.31
N LYS A 280 24.46 9.07 34.03
CA LYS A 280 24.72 10.47 33.63
C LYS A 280 23.57 11.38 34.02
N ARG A 281 22.33 11.06 33.60
CA ARG A 281 21.11 11.82 33.91
C ARG A 281 20.91 11.98 35.42
N GLU A 282 21.24 10.95 36.20
CA GLU A 282 21.16 11.00 37.67
C GLU A 282 22.24 11.93 38.26
N LYS A 283 23.49 11.86 37.79
CA LYS A 283 24.54 12.80 38.21
C LYS A 283 24.23 14.25 37.81
N GLU A 284 23.53 14.47 36.71
CA GLU A 284 23.03 15.78 36.29
C GLU A 284 21.87 16.25 37.19
N ARG A 285 20.90 15.38 37.53
CA ARG A 285 19.86 15.67 38.54
C ARG A 285 20.45 15.99 39.91
N GLN A 286 21.41 15.21 40.40
CA GLN A 286 22.09 15.46 41.68
C GLN A 286 22.90 16.77 41.67
N ARG A 287 23.39 17.23 40.51
CA ARG A 287 24.02 18.56 40.36
C ARG A 287 22.99 19.68 40.34
N ALA A 288 21.85 19.49 39.67
CA ALA A 288 20.75 20.45 39.66
C ALA A 288 20.19 20.66 41.08
N LEU A 289 19.86 19.56 41.78
CA LEU A 289 19.36 19.60 43.16
C LEU A 289 20.34 20.32 44.10
N LYS A 290 21.65 20.06 44.01
CA LYS A 290 22.65 20.78 44.81
C LYS A 290 22.74 22.27 44.47
N GLY A 291 22.56 22.64 43.20
CA GLY A 291 22.45 24.04 42.78
C GLY A 291 21.20 24.73 43.31
N GLU A 292 20.08 24.01 43.39
CA GLU A 292 18.82 24.47 43.98
C GLU A 292 18.93 24.59 45.52
N GLU A 293 19.50 23.60 46.21
CA GLU A 293 19.82 23.64 47.64
C GLU A 293 20.71 24.84 47.99
N GLU A 294 21.81 25.03 47.25
CA GLU A 294 22.70 26.18 47.40
C GLU A 294 22.00 27.53 47.13
N TYR A 295 21.05 27.57 46.20
CA TYR A 295 20.29 28.78 45.88
C TYR A 295 19.27 29.09 46.97
N LEU A 296 18.55 28.08 47.46
CA LEU A 296 17.59 28.19 48.56
C LEU A 296 18.28 28.61 49.87
N GLU A 297 19.47 28.07 50.17
CA GLU A 297 20.23 28.46 51.35
C GLU A 297 20.70 29.93 51.27
N LYS A 298 21.08 30.41 50.08
CA LYS A 298 21.38 31.84 49.82
C LYS A 298 20.11 32.71 49.94
N LEU A 299 18.96 32.21 49.46
CA LEU A 299 17.68 32.90 49.58
C LEU A 299 17.25 33.04 51.05
N GLU A 300 17.30 31.96 51.84
CA GLU A 300 17.03 31.99 53.28
C GLU A 300 17.96 32.95 54.03
N LYS A 301 19.26 32.94 53.73
CA LYS A 301 20.22 33.90 54.31
C LYS A 301 19.84 35.35 53.98
N SER A 302 19.36 35.62 52.77
CA SER A 302 18.87 36.96 52.39
C SER A 302 17.58 37.35 53.10
N LEU A 303 16.62 36.43 53.25
CA LEU A 303 15.35 36.66 53.95
C LEU A 303 15.58 36.96 55.43
N ARG A 304 16.40 36.14 56.12
CA ARG A 304 16.75 36.35 57.54
C ARG A 304 17.46 37.70 57.78
N LEU A 305 18.24 38.19 56.81
CA LEU A 305 18.84 39.53 56.88
C LEU A 305 17.79 40.64 56.72
N ILE A 306 16.84 40.48 55.80
CA ILE A 306 15.72 41.43 55.60
C ILE A 306 14.82 41.46 56.84
N GLU A 307 14.49 40.31 57.43
CA GLU A 307 13.73 40.19 58.67
C GLU A 307 14.45 40.86 59.84
N ALA A 308 15.76 40.62 60.01
CA ALA A 308 16.55 41.26 61.05
C ALA A 308 16.68 42.80 60.86
N GLU A 309 16.69 43.28 59.61
CA GLU A 309 16.59 44.71 59.33
C GLU A 309 15.22 45.29 59.63
N GLN A 310 14.13 44.57 59.34
CA GLN A 310 12.77 45.00 59.65
C GLN A 310 12.55 45.06 61.17
N GLN A 311 12.93 44.02 61.91
CA GLN A 311 12.85 43.97 63.37
C GLN A 311 13.63 45.12 64.03
N LYS A 312 14.81 45.50 63.50
CA LYS A 312 15.53 46.69 63.96
C LYS A 312 14.74 47.98 63.71
N LYS A 313 14.24 48.18 62.48
CA LYS A 313 13.44 49.36 62.12
C LYS A 313 12.16 49.47 62.95
N GLU A 314 11.52 48.35 63.29
CA GLU A 314 10.37 48.28 64.19
C GLU A 314 10.75 48.61 65.63
N ALA A 315 11.87 48.09 66.15
CA ALA A 315 12.35 48.41 67.49
C ALA A 315 12.72 49.90 67.63
N ASP A 316 13.46 50.45 66.66
CA ASP A 316 13.80 51.88 66.60
C ASP A 316 12.54 52.76 66.54
N PHE A 317 11.52 52.33 65.78
CA PHE A 317 10.25 53.02 65.67
C PHE A 317 9.43 52.94 66.97
N GLN A 318 9.39 51.79 67.64
CA GLN A 318 8.76 51.64 68.96
C GLN A 318 9.45 52.50 70.01
N GLU A 319 10.79 52.57 70.03
CA GLU A 319 11.52 53.44 70.96
C GLU A 319 11.27 54.92 70.65
N ALA A 320 11.20 55.30 69.36
CA ALA A 320 10.83 56.66 68.95
C ALA A 320 9.40 57.04 69.38
N LEU A 321 8.43 56.12 69.27
CA LEU A 321 7.08 56.30 69.78
C LEU A 321 7.05 56.43 71.31
N GLU A 322 7.79 55.61 72.05
CA GLU A 322 7.91 55.73 73.50
C GLU A 322 8.54 57.08 73.91
N ARG A 323 9.65 57.47 73.27
CA ARG A 323 10.31 58.77 73.50
C ARG A 323 9.34 59.93 73.24
N GLN A 324 8.57 59.87 72.14
CA GLN A 324 7.58 60.89 71.84
C GLN A 324 6.42 60.89 72.84
N ARG A 325 5.92 59.73 73.26
CA ARG A 325 4.87 59.59 74.28
C ARG A 325 5.33 60.16 75.63
N LYS A 326 6.49 59.74 76.13
CA LYS A 326 7.11 60.26 77.37
C LYS A 326 7.37 61.77 77.27
N GLY A 327 7.68 62.29 76.08
CA GLY A 327 7.75 63.72 75.80
C GLY A 327 6.41 64.45 75.90
N ARG A 328 5.35 63.91 75.29
CA ARG A 328 3.97 64.44 75.39
C ARG A 328 3.48 64.44 76.84
N GLU A 329 3.67 63.35 77.57
CA GLU A 329 3.28 63.22 78.98
C GLU A 329 4.01 64.23 79.88
N LYS A 330 5.31 64.48 79.66
CA LYS A 330 6.07 65.55 80.36
C LYS A 330 5.53 66.95 80.03
N VAL A 331 5.26 67.24 78.76
CA VAL A 331 4.71 68.54 78.33
C VAL A 331 3.28 68.75 78.86
N GLN A 332 2.50 67.68 79.00
CA GLN A 332 1.16 67.73 79.57
C GLN A 332 1.21 68.02 81.08
N ARG A 333 2.03 67.30 81.86
CA ARG A 333 2.22 67.60 83.29
C ARG A 333 2.72 69.03 83.52
N ALA A 334 3.70 69.48 82.75
CA ALA A 334 4.21 70.86 82.83
C ALA A 334 3.20 71.93 82.39
N LYS A 335 2.10 71.56 81.70
CA LYS A 335 0.94 72.44 81.48
C LYS A 335 -0.03 72.39 82.65
N GLU A 336 -0.35 71.20 83.15
CA GLU A 336 -1.25 70.97 84.28
C GLU A 336 -0.72 71.68 85.54
N GLU A 337 0.55 71.48 85.88
CA GLU A 337 1.31 72.18 86.93
C GLU A 337 1.20 73.71 86.79
N LYS A 338 1.42 74.25 85.58
CA LYS A 338 1.31 75.70 85.32
C LYS A 338 -0.12 76.21 85.38
N THR A 339 -1.12 75.42 84.98
CA THR A 339 -2.52 75.81 85.16
C THR A 339 -2.89 75.86 86.65
N ILE A 340 -2.43 74.91 87.46
CA ILE A 340 -2.62 74.91 88.91
C ILE A 340 -1.93 76.12 89.55
N GLU A 341 -0.66 76.39 89.19
CA GLU A 341 0.09 77.57 89.67
C GLU A 341 -0.65 78.90 89.33
N VAL A 342 -1.15 79.02 88.10
CA VAL A 342 -1.92 80.20 87.66
C VAL A 342 -3.27 80.29 88.38
N HIS A 343 -3.97 79.18 88.59
CA HIS A 343 -5.23 79.16 89.35
C HIS A 343 -5.00 79.57 90.81
N GLU A 344 -4.05 78.96 91.51
CA GLU A 344 -3.68 79.35 92.88
C GLU A 344 -3.26 80.82 92.97
N ALA A 345 -2.49 81.32 92.00
CA ALA A 345 -2.05 82.71 91.98
C ALA A 345 -3.20 83.70 91.69
N LEU A 346 -4.22 83.28 90.95
CA LEU A 346 -5.44 84.05 90.73
C LEU A 346 -6.36 84.01 91.97
N GLU A 347 -6.58 82.85 92.57
CA GLU A 347 -7.36 82.70 93.81
C GLU A 347 -6.78 83.55 94.93
N LYS A 348 -5.47 83.45 95.20
CA LYS A 348 -4.76 84.28 96.19
C LYS A 348 -4.78 85.78 95.86
N ARG A 349 -5.11 86.18 94.62
CA ARG A 349 -5.37 87.59 94.24
C ARG A 349 -6.84 87.98 94.44
N PHE A 350 -7.78 87.10 94.11
CA PHE A 350 -9.22 87.30 94.36
C PHE A 350 -9.52 87.38 95.86
N GLU A 351 -9.01 86.46 96.68
CA GLU A 351 -9.14 86.48 98.14
C GLU A 351 -8.67 87.81 98.74
N LYS A 352 -7.49 88.30 98.33
CA LYS A 352 -6.94 89.59 98.79
C LYS A 352 -7.81 90.77 98.36
N ARG A 353 -8.32 90.74 97.12
CA ARG A 353 -9.23 91.76 96.59
C ARG A 353 -10.56 91.77 97.35
N ASP A 354 -11.15 90.61 97.60
CA ASP A 354 -12.44 90.49 98.28
C ASP A 354 -12.34 90.72 99.78
N ALA A 355 -11.20 90.44 100.41
CA ALA A 355 -10.91 90.88 101.78
C ALA A 355 -10.88 92.42 101.87
N VAL A 356 -10.17 93.11 100.96
CA VAL A 356 -10.14 94.58 100.88
C VAL A 356 -11.52 95.16 100.58
N LEU A 357 -12.24 94.63 99.59
CA LEU A 357 -13.61 95.03 99.28
C LEU A 357 -14.58 94.74 100.44
N GLY A 358 -14.36 93.67 101.20
CA GLY A 358 -15.11 93.34 102.41
C GLY A 358 -14.90 94.35 103.53
N ILE A 359 -13.66 94.77 103.76
CA ILE A 359 -13.30 95.85 104.70
C ILE A 359 -13.93 97.18 104.24
N GLU A 360 -13.81 97.53 102.96
CA GLU A 360 -14.47 98.72 102.41
C GLU A 360 -15.99 98.70 102.58
N ARG A 361 -16.65 97.58 102.26
CA ARG A 361 -18.10 97.41 102.40
C ARG A 361 -18.52 97.58 103.87
N LYS A 362 -17.78 96.98 104.82
CA LYS A 362 -18.00 97.16 106.27
C LYS A 362 -17.85 98.64 106.66
N ASN A 363 -16.77 99.30 106.25
CA ASN A 363 -16.51 100.71 106.57
C ASN A 363 -17.56 101.67 105.95
N LYS A 364 -18.00 101.40 104.72
CA LYS A 364 -19.08 102.12 104.03
C LYS A 364 -20.43 101.92 104.75
N LEU A 365 -20.72 100.71 105.23
CA LEU A 365 -21.93 100.43 106.02
C LEU A 365 -21.92 101.09 107.40
N VAL A 366 -20.77 101.11 108.10
CA VAL A 366 -20.61 101.81 109.39
C VAL A 366 -20.84 103.31 109.22
N LYS A 367 -20.16 103.96 108.27
CA LYS A 367 -20.37 105.39 107.94
C LYS A 367 -21.82 105.68 107.51
N LYS A 368 -22.48 104.78 106.78
CA LYS A 368 -23.90 104.91 106.43
C LYS A 368 -24.82 104.78 107.65
N ARG A 369 -24.51 103.93 108.62
CA ARG A 369 -25.25 103.85 109.90
C ARG A 369 -25.07 105.12 110.73
N GLU A 370 -23.85 105.65 110.83
CA GLU A 370 -23.56 106.90 111.54
C GLU A 370 -24.27 108.12 110.94
N THR A 371 -24.25 108.28 109.61
CA THR A 371 -24.94 109.37 108.91
C THR A 371 -26.46 109.26 109.09
N ILE A 372 -27.03 108.06 108.94
CA ILE A 372 -28.47 107.81 109.20
C ILE A 372 -28.83 108.08 110.67
N ALA A 373 -27.97 107.73 111.63
CA ALA A 373 -28.17 108.05 113.04
C ALA A 373 -28.22 109.57 113.25
N LYS A 374 -27.20 110.31 112.79
CA LYS A 374 -27.14 111.79 112.86
C LYS A 374 -28.36 112.46 112.21
N LEU A 375 -28.79 111.98 111.04
CA LEU A 375 -29.99 112.45 110.32
C LEU A 375 -31.32 112.09 111.01
N LYS A 376 -31.32 111.14 111.95
CA LYS A 376 -32.50 110.79 112.77
C LYS A 376 -32.53 111.52 114.10
N THR A 377 -31.39 111.63 114.80
CA THR A 377 -31.34 112.13 116.19
C THR A 377 -31.03 113.62 116.31
N VAL A 378 -30.18 114.19 115.44
CA VAL A 378 -29.71 115.58 115.60
C VAL A 378 -30.58 116.58 114.81
N LEU A 379 -31.15 116.15 113.68
CA LEU A 379 -31.87 117.05 112.76
C LEU A 379 -33.40 116.88 112.79
N GLY A 380 -33.92 115.77 113.33
CA GLY A 380 -35.37 115.51 113.34
C GLY A 380 -36.00 115.31 111.95
N PRO A 381 -37.28 114.92 111.87
CA PRO A 381 -37.89 114.47 110.61
C PRO A 381 -38.13 115.57 109.58
N GLN A 382 -38.45 116.80 110.01
CA GLN A 382 -38.90 117.93 109.17
C GLN A 382 -37.80 118.96 108.84
N SER A 383 -36.53 118.73 109.23
CA SER A 383 -35.47 119.74 109.02
C SER A 383 -35.11 119.94 107.54
N PRO A 384 -34.96 121.19 107.06
CA PRO A 384 -34.57 121.46 105.68
C PRO A 384 -33.20 120.86 105.32
N ASN A 385 -32.27 120.77 106.28
CA ASN A 385 -30.96 120.13 106.08
C ASN A 385 -31.09 118.61 105.84
N ARG A 386 -32.13 117.97 106.41
CA ARG A 386 -32.43 116.55 106.16
C ARG A 386 -33.06 116.35 104.78
N MET A 387 -33.94 117.26 104.35
CA MET A 387 -34.55 117.22 103.02
C MET A 387 -33.51 117.46 101.92
N ALA A 388 -32.69 118.50 102.04
CA ALA A 388 -31.59 118.79 101.12
C ALA A 388 -30.58 117.63 101.00
N TYR A 389 -30.31 116.91 102.10
CA TYR A 389 -29.49 115.70 102.05
C TYR A 389 -30.17 114.57 101.24
N ILE A 390 -31.48 114.36 101.42
CA ILE A 390 -32.23 113.31 100.71
C ILE A 390 -32.34 113.62 99.21
N GLU A 391 -32.61 114.88 98.85
CA GLU A 391 -32.61 115.32 97.45
C GLU A 391 -31.22 115.22 96.81
N GLY A 392 -30.16 115.60 97.55
CA GLY A 392 -28.78 115.43 97.13
C GLY A 392 -28.36 113.96 96.98
N GLU A 393 -28.84 113.05 97.82
CA GLU A 393 -28.64 111.61 97.63
C GLU A 393 -29.44 111.11 96.41
N SER A 394 -30.63 111.65 96.16
CA SER A 394 -31.46 111.28 95.00
C SER A 394 -30.79 111.67 93.67
N ARG A 395 -30.33 112.92 93.53
CA ARG A 395 -29.61 113.38 92.32
C ARG A 395 -28.35 112.56 92.08
N ARG A 396 -27.52 112.34 93.11
CA ARG A 396 -26.32 111.49 93.03
C ARG A 396 -26.61 110.04 92.64
N ARG A 397 -27.80 109.50 92.95
CA ARG A 397 -28.23 108.16 92.50
C ARG A 397 -28.71 108.12 91.04
N ILE A 398 -29.11 109.27 90.47
CA ILE A 398 -29.44 109.40 89.05
C ILE A 398 -28.13 109.55 88.26
N GLU A 399 -27.27 110.49 88.65
CA GLU A 399 -25.91 110.68 88.11
C GLU A 399 -25.11 109.35 88.10
N GLN A 400 -25.19 108.57 89.19
CA GLN A 400 -24.55 107.25 89.27
C GLN A 400 -25.17 106.18 88.36
N ARG A 401 -26.44 106.29 87.99
CA ARG A 401 -27.07 105.37 87.02
C ARG A 401 -26.62 105.71 85.61
N GLU A 402 -26.68 106.98 85.25
CA GLU A 402 -26.23 107.49 83.94
C GLU A 402 -24.79 107.06 83.65
N VAL A 403 -23.87 107.28 84.60
CA VAL A 403 -22.46 106.83 84.49
C VAL A 403 -22.32 105.30 84.46
N ILE A 404 -23.18 104.53 85.14
CA ILE A 404 -23.17 103.06 85.06
C ILE A 404 -23.66 102.59 83.69
N ASP A 405 -24.72 103.17 83.15
CA ASP A 405 -25.30 102.80 81.87
C ASP A 405 -24.35 103.17 80.71
N GLU A 406 -23.69 104.34 80.78
CA GLU A 406 -22.57 104.68 79.88
C GLU A 406 -21.42 103.65 79.96
N LEU A 407 -20.99 103.26 81.16
CA LEU A 407 -19.93 102.25 81.35
C LEU A 407 -20.36 100.87 80.84
N VAL A 408 -21.63 100.49 80.97
CA VAL A 408 -22.18 99.25 80.39
C VAL A 408 -22.17 99.33 78.86
N GLN A 409 -22.59 100.46 78.28
CA GLN A 409 -22.55 100.65 76.83
C GLN A 409 -21.11 100.61 76.29
N GLN A 410 -20.18 101.36 76.89
CA GLN A 410 -18.77 101.32 76.49
C GLN A 410 -18.15 99.92 76.58
N ASN A 411 -18.56 99.09 77.55
CA ASN A 411 -18.09 97.70 77.62
C ASN A 411 -18.73 96.82 76.54
N ARG A 412 -20.00 97.00 76.18
CA ARG A 412 -20.61 96.33 75.02
C ARG A 412 -19.89 96.69 73.72
N GLU A 413 -19.61 97.97 73.50
CA GLU A 413 -18.86 98.46 72.33
C GLU A 413 -17.40 97.98 72.29
N ARG A 414 -16.77 97.71 73.45
CA ARG A 414 -15.44 97.10 73.52
C ARG A 414 -15.49 95.60 73.23
N ASN A 415 -16.50 94.90 73.76
CA ASN A 415 -16.69 93.47 73.50
C ASN A 415 -16.98 93.22 72.02
N HIS A 416 -17.91 93.95 71.40
CA HIS A 416 -18.18 93.81 69.96
C HIS A 416 -16.95 94.08 69.09
N ARG A 417 -16.16 95.12 69.39
CA ARG A 417 -14.89 95.36 68.67
C ARG A 417 -13.85 94.23 68.87
N ALA A 418 -13.86 93.55 70.01
CA ALA A 418 -13.00 92.38 70.24
C ALA A 418 -13.55 91.12 69.53
N GLU A 419 -14.86 90.95 69.47
CA GLU A 419 -15.55 89.90 68.70
C GLU A 419 -15.28 90.06 67.20
N ASP A 420 -15.44 91.28 66.66
CA ASP A 420 -15.13 91.61 65.27
C ASP A 420 -13.64 91.38 64.95
N PHE A 421 -12.71 91.89 65.77
CA PHE A 421 -11.28 91.69 65.55
C PHE A 421 -10.86 90.21 65.63
N THR A 422 -11.45 89.42 66.55
CA THR A 422 -11.18 87.97 66.61
C THR A 422 -11.81 87.20 65.45
N ARG A 423 -12.95 87.66 64.92
CA ARG A 423 -13.57 87.15 63.69
C ARG A 423 -12.73 87.47 62.45
N GLU A 424 -12.23 88.70 62.31
CA GLU A 424 -11.31 89.09 61.23
C GLU A 424 -10.02 88.26 61.26
N LEU A 425 -9.41 88.12 62.44
CA LEU A 425 -8.22 87.28 62.64
C LEU A 425 -8.47 85.80 62.30
N LEU A 426 -9.67 85.29 62.58
CA LEU A 426 -10.07 83.93 62.22
C LEU A 426 -10.25 83.79 60.69
N LEU A 427 -10.89 84.76 60.04
CA LEU A 427 -11.11 84.77 58.59
C LEU A 427 -9.78 84.87 57.83
N ALA A 428 -8.90 85.80 58.18
CA ALA A 428 -7.56 85.92 57.59
C ALA A 428 -6.74 84.63 57.75
N ARG A 429 -6.91 83.91 58.87
CA ARG A 429 -6.26 82.60 59.09
C ARG A 429 -6.90 81.46 58.28
N ILE A 430 -8.20 81.53 57.96
CA ILE A 430 -8.86 80.60 57.05
C ILE A 430 -8.34 80.85 55.62
N GLU A 431 -8.27 82.11 55.18
CA GLU A 431 -7.73 82.50 53.88
C GLU A 431 -6.25 82.08 53.72
N GLU A 432 -5.41 82.32 54.73
CA GLU A 432 -4.01 81.90 54.72
C GLU A 432 -3.86 80.36 54.66
N ASN A 433 -4.75 79.60 55.31
CA ASN A 433 -4.77 78.14 55.22
C ASN A 433 -5.27 77.63 53.86
N ASN A 434 -6.30 78.26 53.28
CA ASN A 434 -6.80 77.93 51.95
C ASN A 434 -5.69 78.15 50.92
N ALA A 435 -5.03 79.32 50.92
CA ALA A 435 -3.90 79.60 50.02
C ALA A 435 -2.72 78.61 50.19
N LYS A 436 -2.50 78.05 51.39
CA LYS A 436 -1.52 76.95 51.62
C LYS A 436 -1.99 75.60 51.11
N VAL A 437 -3.30 75.33 51.12
CA VAL A 437 -3.90 74.13 50.53
C VAL A 437 -3.86 74.21 49.01
N ASP A 438 -4.21 75.35 48.43
CA ASP A 438 -4.28 75.58 46.98
C ASP A 438 -2.90 75.46 46.34
N ARG A 439 -1.86 76.11 46.91
CA ARG A 439 -0.46 75.92 46.48
C ARG A 439 -0.02 74.46 46.50
N ARG A 440 -0.44 73.69 47.51
CA ARG A 440 -0.16 72.23 47.58
C ARG A 440 -0.96 71.40 46.58
N GLN A 441 -2.07 71.92 46.05
CA GLN A 441 -2.78 71.31 44.93
C GLN A 441 -2.08 71.65 43.61
N GLU A 442 -1.66 72.90 43.42
CA GLU A 442 -0.85 73.35 42.28
C GLU A 442 0.46 72.56 42.16
N GLU A 443 1.22 72.42 43.26
CA GLU A 443 2.44 71.59 43.35
C GLU A 443 2.17 70.13 42.92
N LYS A 444 1.07 69.53 43.41
CA LYS A 444 0.69 68.16 43.03
C LYS A 444 0.31 68.05 41.56
N MET A 445 -0.46 69.01 41.03
CA MET A 445 -0.85 69.04 39.62
C MET A 445 0.37 69.23 38.71
N LEU A 446 1.32 70.09 39.09
CA LEU A 446 2.59 70.26 38.39
C LEU A 446 3.40 68.95 38.37
N MET A 447 3.55 68.27 39.51
CA MET A 447 4.24 66.98 39.59
C MET A 447 3.53 65.86 38.80
N LEU A 448 2.19 65.86 38.74
CA LEU A 448 1.41 64.94 37.90
C LEU A 448 1.59 65.24 36.40
N ASN A 449 1.55 66.51 36.01
CA ASN A 449 1.77 66.95 34.63
C ASN A 449 3.20 66.62 34.16
N GLN A 450 4.22 66.80 35.01
CA GLN A 450 5.59 66.38 34.71
C GLN A 450 5.69 64.87 34.51
N ARG A 451 5.08 64.05 35.38
CA ARG A 451 5.04 62.59 35.21
C ARG A 451 4.32 62.17 33.93
N ALA A 452 3.23 62.84 33.56
CA ALA A 452 2.50 62.60 32.32
C ALA A 452 3.32 62.99 31.08
N ALA A 453 4.10 64.08 31.15
CA ALA A 453 5.02 64.49 30.09
C ALA A 453 6.12 63.44 29.87
N VAL A 454 6.84 63.04 30.94
CA VAL A 454 7.90 62.01 30.85
C VAL A 454 7.35 60.66 30.35
N LEU A 455 6.15 60.27 30.77
CA LEU A 455 5.51 59.05 30.27
C LEU A 455 5.16 59.15 28.77
N LYS A 456 4.68 60.32 28.32
CA LYS A 456 4.39 60.59 26.90
C LYS A 456 5.67 60.58 26.07
N GLU A 457 6.74 61.22 26.55
CA GLU A 457 8.05 61.24 25.91
C GLU A 457 8.60 59.82 25.75
N ALA A 458 8.62 59.02 26.82
CA ALA A 458 9.04 57.61 26.77
C ALA A 458 8.18 56.75 25.82
N MET A 459 6.87 57.04 25.68
CA MET A 459 6.03 56.38 24.67
C MET A 459 6.36 56.82 23.24
N CYS A 460 6.64 58.11 23.02
CA CYS A 460 7.08 58.64 21.72
C CYS A 460 8.46 58.09 21.31
N GLU A 461 9.41 58.01 22.24
CA GLU A 461 10.71 57.36 22.03
C GLU A 461 10.54 55.87 21.69
N LYS A 462 9.72 55.14 22.44
CA LYS A 462 9.44 53.72 22.17
C LYS A 462 8.79 53.50 20.80
N ALA A 463 7.89 54.38 20.38
CA ALA A 463 7.30 54.34 19.03
C ALA A 463 8.35 54.62 17.95
N ARG A 464 9.18 55.66 18.14
CA ARG A 464 10.27 56.02 17.23
C ARG A 464 11.28 54.87 17.07
N VAL A 465 11.75 54.27 18.18
CA VAL A 465 12.68 53.13 18.16
C VAL A 465 12.05 51.91 17.47
N HIS A 466 10.74 51.70 17.63
CA HIS A 466 10.03 50.64 16.91
C HIS A 466 9.99 50.88 15.39
N ASP A 467 9.80 52.13 14.94
CA ASP A 467 9.81 52.46 13.52
C ASP A 467 11.22 52.49 12.90
N GLU A 468 12.24 52.87 13.67
CA GLU A 468 13.66 52.68 13.32
C GLU A 468 14.00 51.18 13.17
N LEU A 469 13.57 50.33 14.10
CA LEU A 469 13.71 48.86 13.99
C LEU A 469 12.90 48.26 12.83
N ARG A 470 11.77 48.87 12.46
CA ARG A 470 10.94 48.44 11.31
C ARG A 470 11.59 48.79 9.98
N THR A 471 12.22 49.96 9.88
CA THR A 471 12.91 50.41 8.67
C THR A 471 14.25 49.69 8.47
N MET A 472 15.03 49.46 9.54
CA MET A 472 16.28 48.68 9.44
C MET A 472 16.09 47.20 9.05
N LYS A 473 14.88 46.64 9.16
CA LYS A 473 14.58 45.28 8.69
C LYS A 473 14.44 45.15 7.17
N VAL A 474 14.41 46.25 6.42
CA VAL A 474 14.39 46.23 4.94
C VAL A 474 15.82 46.30 4.42
N ILE A 475 16.60 45.24 4.67
CA ILE A 475 17.84 45.01 3.92
C ILE A 475 17.43 44.56 2.50
N PRO A 476 17.83 45.25 1.43
CA PRO A 476 17.56 44.79 0.07
C PRO A 476 18.23 43.42 -0.13
N ALA A 477 17.44 42.41 -0.51
CA ALA A 477 18.02 41.12 -0.90
C ALA A 477 18.95 41.34 -2.11
N PRO A 478 20.15 40.72 -2.14
CA PRO A 478 21.05 40.88 -3.28
C PRO A 478 20.38 40.38 -4.57
N PRO A 479 20.60 41.05 -5.71
CA PRO A 479 19.98 40.69 -6.97
C PRO A 479 20.38 39.28 -7.40
N ARG A 480 19.47 38.56 -8.06
CA ARG A 480 19.74 37.21 -8.57
C ARG A 480 20.54 37.29 -9.87
N GLU A 481 21.80 36.87 -9.81
CA GLU A 481 22.68 36.69 -10.96
C GLU A 481 22.22 35.49 -11.82
N SER A 482 21.22 35.67 -12.71
CA SER A 482 20.77 34.56 -13.57
C SER A 482 20.20 34.91 -14.96
N GLU A 483 20.08 36.18 -15.37
CA GLU A 483 19.34 36.54 -16.61
C GLU A 483 20.19 37.14 -17.76
N GLU A 484 21.50 37.36 -17.58
CA GLU A 484 22.32 38.00 -18.63
C GLU A 484 22.80 37.05 -19.75
N LYS A 485 22.71 35.72 -19.57
CA LYS A 485 23.24 34.74 -20.55
C LYS A 485 22.31 34.37 -21.70
N GLU A 486 21.10 34.92 -21.77
CA GLU A 486 20.12 34.59 -22.82
C GLU A 486 20.02 35.65 -23.94
N LYS A 487 20.98 36.60 -24.00
CA LYS A 487 21.00 37.70 -24.99
C LYS A 487 22.17 37.71 -25.97
N GLU A 488 23.21 36.90 -25.78
CA GLU A 488 24.36 36.77 -26.71
C GLU A 488 24.14 35.71 -27.83
N ALA A 489 22.89 35.31 -28.08
CA ALA A 489 22.53 34.28 -29.06
C ALA A 489 21.71 34.84 -30.26
N LYS A 490 22.02 36.07 -30.69
CA LYS A 490 21.49 36.72 -31.91
C LYS A 490 22.52 37.62 -32.57
#